data_AF-A0A976CDZ8-F1
#
_entry.id   AF-A0A976CDZ8-F1
#
_cell.length_a   1.000
_cell.length_b   1.000
_cell.length_c   1.000
_cell.angle_alpha   90.00
_cell.angle_beta   90.00
_cell.angle_gamma   90.00
#
_symmetry.space_group_name_H-M   'P 1'
#
loop_
_entity.id
_entity.type
_entity.pdbx_description
1 polymer ?
#
loop_
_entity_poly.entity_id
_entity_poly.type
_entity_poly.pdbx_seq_one_letter_code
_entity_poly.pdbx_strand_id
1 'polypeptide(L)'
;MARIEILVEEPSMKEVLSVILPKILPTNWVLDENYFIRSHEGKSDLQKSIPQKIKVFSKYHEPAGIIILQDQDSSNCKILKNKLGTLTILVQ
;
A
#
# COMPACT_ATOMS: atom_id res chain seq x y z
N MET A 1 7.20 -0.42 16.75
CA MET A 1 7.83 0.49 15.77
C MET A 1 6.73 1.08 14.90
N ALA A 2 6.99 2.04 14.01
CA ALA A 2 5.99 2.40 12.99
C ALA A 2 6.10 1.41 11.82
N ARG A 3 4.97 0.86 11.37
CA ARG A 3 4.90 -0.09 10.24
C ARG A 3 4.18 0.52 9.05
N ILE A 4 4.63 0.26 7.82
CA ILE A 4 3.92 0.64 6.58
C ILE A 4 3.69 -0.59 5.70
N GLU A 5 2.45 -0.78 5.24
CA GLU A 5 2.09 -1.79 4.23
C GLU A 5 1.71 -1.10 2.94
N ILE A 6 2.52 -1.32 1.90
CA ILE A 6 2.33 -0.76 0.57
C ILE A 6 1.69 -1.84 -0.29
N LEU A 7 0.45 -1.62 -0.69
CA LEU A 7 -0.32 -2.53 -1.55
C LEU A 7 -0.25 -1.99 -2.96
N VAL A 8 0.28 -2.78 -3.89
CA VAL A 8 0.42 -2.40 -5.29
C VAL A 8 -0.39 -3.34 -6.18
N GLU A 9 -0.90 -2.82 -7.28
CA GLU A 9 -1.76 -3.54 -8.21
C GLU A 9 -1.08 -4.73 -8.88
N GLU A 10 0.19 -4.59 -9.27
CA GLU A 10 0.91 -5.57 -10.08
C GLU A 10 2.37 -5.76 -9.64
N PRO A 11 3.02 -6.90 -9.99
CA PRO A 11 4.40 -7.20 -9.59
C PRO A 11 5.45 -6.21 -10.10
N SER A 12 5.29 -5.69 -11.31
CA SER A 12 6.16 -4.66 -11.91
C SER A 12 6.34 -3.44 -10.98
N MET A 13 5.25 -2.94 -10.39
CA MET A 13 5.29 -1.80 -9.47
C MET A 13 6.06 -2.13 -8.19
N LYS A 14 5.97 -3.38 -7.69
CA LYS A 14 6.76 -3.82 -6.55
C LYS A 14 8.25 -3.76 -6.85
N GLU A 15 8.67 -4.24 -8.02
CA GLU A 15 10.08 -4.19 -8.44
C GLU A 15 10.58 -2.75 -8.53
N VAL A 16 9.80 -1.83 -9.11
CA VAL A 16 10.12 -0.40 -9.17
C VAL A 16 10.29 0.19 -7.76
N LEU A 17 9.34 -0.06 -6.86
CA LEU A 17 9.39 0.47 -5.50
C LEU A 17 10.55 -0.12 -4.68
N SER A 18 10.90 -1.39 -4.90
CA SER A 18 12.04 -2.02 -4.22
C SER A 18 13.37 -1.32 -4.52
N VAL A 19 13.48 -0.69 -5.69
CA VAL A 19 14.67 0.07 -6.11
C VAL A 19 14.60 1.54 -5.70
N ILE A 20 13.41 2.16 -5.76
CA ILE A 20 13.24 3.60 -5.52
C ILE A 20 13.14 3.92 -4.02
N LEU A 21 12.34 3.15 -3.26
CA LEU A 21 12.06 3.45 -1.85
C LEU A 21 13.32 3.56 -0.98
N PRO A 22 14.33 2.67 -1.09
CA PRO A 22 15.56 2.79 -0.31
C PRO A 22 16.36 4.07 -0.57
N LYS A 23 16.15 4.73 -1.72
CA LYS A 23 16.86 5.96 -2.10
C LYS A 23 16.16 7.23 -1.62
N ILE A 24 14.86 7.15 -1.32
CA ILE A 24 14.04 8.31 -0.92
C ILE A 24 13.66 8.28 0.56
N LEU A 25 13.57 7.09 1.15
CA LEU A 25 13.23 6.94 2.55
C LEU A 25 14.44 7.22 3.45
N PRO A 26 14.23 7.68 4.70
CA PRO A 26 15.31 7.83 5.66
C PRO A 26 16.02 6.49 5.93
N THR A 27 17.31 6.53 6.27
CA THR A 27 18.17 5.34 6.39
C THR A 27 17.73 4.33 7.47
N ASN A 28 16.85 4.73 8.39
CA ASN A 28 16.29 3.87 9.42
C ASN A 28 15.00 3.14 9.00
N TRP A 29 14.54 3.33 7.76
CA TRP A 29 13.42 2.59 7.18
C TRP A 29 13.97 1.48 6.28
N VAL A 30 13.84 0.24 6.75
CA VAL A 30 14.36 -0.93 6.05
C VAL A 30 13.20 -1.73 5.46
N LEU A 31 13.38 -2.20 4.21
CA LEU A 31 12.45 -3.07 3.51
C LEU A 31 12.34 -4.39 4.28
N ASP A 32 11.12 -4.88 4.44
CA ASP A 32 10.78 -6.09 5.21
C ASP A 32 11.02 -5.99 6.74
N GLU A 33 11.35 -4.80 7.24
CA GLU A 33 11.37 -4.50 8.68
C GLU A 33 10.34 -3.43 9.05
N ASN A 34 10.47 -2.22 8.48
CA ASN A 34 9.59 -1.09 8.77
C ASN A 34 8.49 -0.94 7.72
N TYR A 35 8.79 -1.28 6.47
CA TYR A 35 7.82 -1.20 5.38
C TYR A 35 7.84 -2.45 4.51
N PHE A 36 6.68 -2.80 3.97
CA PHE A 36 6.43 -4.04 3.24
C PHE A 36 5.71 -3.72 1.94
N ILE A 37 6.11 -4.36 0.84
CA ILE A 37 5.47 -4.17 -0.48
C ILE A 37 4.73 -5.45 -0.88
N ARG A 38 3.43 -5.35 -1.10
CA ARG A 38 2.52 -6.46 -1.43
C ARG A 38 1.93 -6.23 -2.82
N SER A 39 2.43 -6.98 -3.80
CA SER A 39 1.86 -7.02 -5.15
C SER A 39 0.61 -7.89 -5.21
N HIS A 40 -0.25 -7.60 -6.17
CA HIS A 40 -1.49 -8.33 -6.46
C HIS A 40 -1.52 -8.72 -7.96
N GLU A 41 -2.55 -9.45 -8.36
CA GLU A 41 -2.79 -9.82 -9.75
C GLU A 41 -3.86 -8.92 -10.38
N GLY A 42 -3.58 -7.61 -10.39
CA GLY A 42 -4.46 -6.59 -10.94
C GLY A 42 -5.46 -6.02 -9.94
N LYS A 43 -6.15 -4.96 -10.38
CA LYS A 43 -7.06 -4.13 -9.56
C LYS A 43 -8.12 -4.90 -8.79
N SER A 44 -8.73 -5.91 -9.40
CA SER A 44 -9.79 -6.70 -8.75
C SER A 44 -9.26 -7.48 -7.54
N ASP A 45 -8.05 -8.03 -7.65
CA ASP A 45 -7.40 -8.75 -6.56
C ASP A 45 -6.98 -7.79 -5.44
N LEU A 46 -6.32 -6.68 -5.81
CA LEU A 46 -5.98 -5.60 -4.89
C LEU A 46 -7.22 -5.12 -4.09
N GLN A 47 -8.32 -4.82 -4.76
CA GLN A 47 -9.52 -4.31 -4.10
C GLN A 47 -10.18 -5.30 -3.14
N LYS A 48 -10.11 -6.60 -3.44
CA LYS A 48 -10.59 -7.66 -2.54
C LYS A 48 -9.73 -7.80 -1.30
N SER A 49 -8.42 -7.54 -1.40
CA SER A 49 -7.49 -7.69 -0.27
C SER A 49 -7.56 -6.54 0.73
N ILE A 50 -7.89 -5.32 0.28
CA ILE A 50 -7.87 -4.10 1.10
C ILE A 50 -8.71 -4.22 2.39
N PRO A 51 -10.00 -4.62 2.37
CA PRO A 51 -10.82 -4.65 3.59
C PRO A 51 -10.26 -5.59 4.65
N GLN A 52 -9.75 -6.75 4.23
CA GLN A 52 -9.13 -7.72 5.13
C GLN A 52 -7.85 -7.14 5.73
N LYS A 53 -6.99 -6.52 4.92
CA LYS A 53 -5.74 -5.91 5.40
C LYS A 53 -5.99 -4.77 6.38
N ILE A 54 -6.93 -3.87 6.09
CA ILE A 54 -7.34 -2.80 7.03
C ILE A 54 -7.81 -3.40 8.35
N LYS A 55 -8.64 -4.46 8.32
CA LYS A 55 -9.12 -5.13 9.52
C LYS A 55 -8.01 -5.79 10.34
N VAL A 56 -7.02 -6.40 9.67
CA VAL A 56 -5.86 -7.02 10.34
C VAL A 56 -5.00 -5.94 10.99
N PHE A 57 -4.62 -4.91 10.23
CA PHE A 57 -3.70 -3.89 10.70
C PHE A 57 -4.29 -2.91 11.71
N SER A 58 -5.61 -2.70 11.70
CA SER A 58 -6.30 -1.93 12.76
C SER A 58 -6.29 -2.61 14.13
N LYS A 59 -6.05 -3.93 14.19
CA LYS A 59 -5.94 -4.71 15.43
C LYS A 59 -4.52 -5.17 15.73
N TYR A 60 -3.55 -4.72 14.94
CA TYR A 60 -2.17 -5.13 15.10
C TYR A 60 -1.56 -4.51 16.36
N HIS A 61 -0.57 -5.18 16.93
CA HIS A 61 0.02 -4.79 18.22
C HIS A 61 0.81 -3.47 18.16
N GLU A 62 1.12 -2.99 16.95
CA GLU A 62 1.78 -1.71 16.70
C GLU A 62 1.03 -0.89 15.64
N PRO A 63 1.14 0.45 15.67
CA PRO A 63 0.52 1.30 14.65
C PRO A 63 1.05 1.00 13.25
N ALA A 64 0.12 0.76 12.32
CA ALA A 64 0.41 0.45 10.93
C ALA A 64 -0.28 1.44 9.99
N GLY A 65 0.50 2.05 9.09
CA GLY A 65 0.01 2.79 7.94
C GLY A 65 -0.19 1.86 6.75
N ILE A 66 -1.24 2.12 5.94
CA ILE A 66 -1.48 1.40 4.69
C ILE A 66 -1.41 2.41 3.54
N ILE A 67 -0.60 2.10 2.53
CA ILE A 67 -0.49 2.87 1.29
C ILE A 67 -1.00 1.98 0.16
N ILE A 68 -1.84 2.50 -0.72
CA ILE A 68 -2.44 1.74 -1.81
C ILE A 68 -2.09 2.44 -3.12
N LEU A 69 -1.30 1.80 -3.96
CA LEU A 69 -0.97 2.26 -5.30
C LEU A 69 -1.75 1.43 -6.30
N GLN A 70 -2.55 2.11 -7.12
CA GLN A 70 -3.38 1.51 -8.15
C GLN A 70 -3.44 2.48 -9.33
N ASP A 71 -3.32 1.96 -10.55
CA ASP A 71 -3.30 2.80 -11.75
C ASP A 71 -4.68 3.40 -12.06
N GLN A 72 -4.66 4.54 -12.76
CA GLN A 72 -5.85 5.37 -12.97
C GLN A 72 -6.76 4.86 -14.10
N ASP A 73 -6.38 3.84 -14.89
CA ASP A 73 -6.88 3.48 -16.24
C ASP A 73 -8.41 3.48 -16.52
N SER A 74 -9.28 3.62 -15.51
CA SER A 74 -10.69 4.06 -15.64
C SER A 74 -11.37 4.31 -14.29
N SER A 75 -10.64 4.19 -13.17
CA SER A 75 -11.19 4.26 -11.81
C SER A 75 -11.31 5.68 -11.32
N ASN A 76 -12.48 6.03 -10.78
CA ASN A 76 -12.62 7.27 -10.02
C ASN A 76 -11.99 7.08 -8.63
N CYS A 77 -10.68 7.30 -8.53
CA CYS A 77 -9.85 7.19 -7.32
C CYS A 77 -10.45 7.91 -6.10
N LYS A 78 -11.24 8.97 -6.33
CA LYS A 78 -12.00 9.69 -5.29
C LYS A 78 -13.09 8.82 -4.64
N ILE A 79 -13.78 7.98 -5.41
CA ILE A 79 -14.82 7.07 -4.90
C ILE A 79 -14.19 5.99 -4.02
N LEU A 80 -13.04 5.43 -4.44
CA LEU A 80 -12.31 4.44 -3.65
C LEU A 80 -11.81 5.05 -2.33
N LYS A 81 -11.21 6.24 -2.37
CA LYS A 81 -10.74 6.96 -1.17
C LYS A 81 -11.88 7.24 -0.17
N ASN A 82 -13.05 7.65 -0.67
CA ASN A 82 -14.24 7.86 0.16
C ASN A 82 -14.76 6.56 0.79
N LYS A 83 -14.59 5.42 0.09
CA LYS A 83 -15.00 4.10 0.58
C LYS A 83 -14.05 3.52 1.63
N LEU A 84 -12.78 3.95 1.65
CA LEU A 84 -11.72 3.35 2.46
C LEU A 84 -11.40 4.08 3.76
N GLY A 85 -11.89 5.31 3.96
CA GLY A 85 -11.93 5.96 5.27
C GLY A 85 -10.60 5.99 6.02
N THR A 86 -9.80 7.02 5.75
CA THR A 86 -8.58 7.45 6.51
C THR A 86 -7.25 6.87 5.99
N LEU A 87 -6.36 7.79 5.57
CA LEU A 87 -5.00 7.60 5.04
C LEU A 87 -4.86 6.64 3.85
N THR A 88 -5.39 7.04 2.70
CA THR A 88 -5.01 6.48 1.40
C THR A 88 -4.26 7.54 0.59
N ILE A 89 -2.96 7.33 0.37
CA ILE A 89 -2.20 8.06 -0.65
C ILE A 89 -2.39 7.28 -1.95
N LEU A 90 -3.24 7.81 -2.83
CA LEU A 90 -3.31 7.41 -4.22
C LEU A 90 -2.29 8.27 -4.96
N VAL A 91 -1.25 7.65 -5.50
CA VAL A 91 -0.34 8.34 -6.41
C VAL A 91 -1.10 8.51 -7.72
N GLN A 92 -1.27 9.76 -8.15
CA GLN A 92 -1.90 10.14 -9.41
C GLN A 92 -0.88 10.11 -10.54
#